data_AF-A0A6H0ZNF2-F1
#
_entry.id   AF-A0A6H0ZNF2-F1
#
_cell.length_a   1.000
_cell.length_b   1.000
_cell.length_c   1.000
_cell.angle_alpha   90.00
_cell.angle_beta   90.00
_cell.angle_gamma   90.00
#
_symmetry.space_group_name_H-M   'P 1'
#
loop_
_entity.id
_entity.type
_entity.pdbx_description
1 polymer ?
#
loop_
_entity_poly.entity_id
_entity_poly.type
_entity_poly.pdbx_seq_one_letter_code
_entity_poly.pdbx_strand_id
1 'polypeptide(L)'
;MLRAIGRALMSALSGLWRNTLGVVNWCEQVIRWPFSLIFGNGGDGRPNPEYKPDVSSSQLLDEFEEARARQAAVHTLDRDGVDTVLSYTKASKSARATFDLGSVKEDLRTTLLDMSDLELDALGRAGLSAVRKFVDGKDHGVFGVRTFSPGEPVKAALPEPKEPMTVQERMFWRVRARAEKSGAQFKMPM
;
A
#
# COMPACT_ATOMS: atom_id res chain seq x y z
N MET A 1 -10.21 -1.67 49.22
CA MET A 1 -11.19 -2.76 49.00
C MET A 1 -11.44 -3.07 47.51
N LEU A 2 -11.56 -2.06 46.63
CA LEU A 2 -11.70 -2.26 45.17
C LEU A 2 -10.62 -3.13 44.50
N ARG A 3 -9.36 -3.02 44.92
CA ARG A 3 -8.25 -3.83 44.37
C ARG A 3 -8.30 -5.32 44.77
N ALA A 4 -8.97 -5.66 45.86
CA ALA A 4 -9.11 -7.06 46.32
C ALA A 4 -10.23 -7.78 45.55
N ILE A 5 -11.34 -7.08 45.29
CA ILE A 5 -12.47 -7.57 44.49
C ILE A 5 -12.02 -7.82 43.03
N GLY A 6 -11.22 -6.93 42.46
CA GLY A 6 -10.67 -7.12 41.10
C GLY A 6 -9.76 -8.33 40.98
N ARG A 7 -8.95 -8.65 42.00
CA ARG A 7 -8.11 -9.85 42.01
C ARG A 7 -8.93 -11.13 42.15
N ALA A 8 -9.98 -11.11 42.97
CA ALA A 8 -10.89 -12.25 43.14
C ALA A 8 -11.68 -12.57 41.86
N LEU A 9 -12.18 -11.55 41.17
CA LEU A 9 -12.88 -11.70 39.88
C LEU A 9 -11.94 -12.24 38.79
N MET A 10 -10.71 -11.71 38.71
CA MET A 10 -9.71 -12.18 37.74
C MET A 10 -9.27 -13.62 38.03
N SER A 11 -9.11 -14.01 39.30
CA SER A 11 -8.81 -15.41 39.63
C SER A 11 -9.97 -16.35 39.28
N ALA A 12 -11.22 -15.94 39.52
CA ALA A 12 -12.40 -16.73 39.17
C ALA A 12 -12.57 -16.89 37.65
N LEU A 13 -12.37 -15.81 36.89
CA LEU A 13 -12.37 -15.83 35.41
C LEU A 13 -11.26 -16.71 34.85
N SER A 14 -10.05 -16.63 35.41
CA SER A 14 -8.92 -17.47 34.98
C SER A 14 -9.11 -18.96 35.29
N GLY A 15 -9.79 -19.28 36.42
CA GLY A 15 -10.14 -20.65 36.79
C GLY A 15 -11.24 -21.23 35.90
N LEU A 16 -12.24 -20.41 35.56
CA LEU A 16 -13.30 -20.79 34.62
C LEU A 16 -12.72 -21.08 33.23
N TRP A 17 -11.82 -20.22 32.74
CA TRP A 17 -11.17 -20.38 31.44
C TRP A 17 -10.25 -21.60 31.34
N ARG A 18 -9.48 -21.89 32.40
CA ARG A 18 -8.64 -23.09 32.43
C ARG A 18 -9.47 -24.37 32.45
N ASN A 19 -10.59 -24.37 33.17
CA ASN A 19 -11.50 -25.51 33.21
C ASN A 19 -12.26 -25.68 31.88
N THR A 20 -12.69 -24.59 31.23
CA THR A 20 -13.38 -24.69 29.93
C THR A 20 -12.44 -25.16 28.82
N LEU A 21 -11.21 -24.64 28.76
CA LEU A 21 -10.21 -25.10 27.79
C LEU A 21 -9.82 -26.57 28.02
N GLY A 22 -9.72 -27.00 29.28
CA GLY A 22 -9.49 -28.41 29.64
C GLY A 22 -10.63 -29.33 29.19
N VAL A 23 -11.89 -28.91 29.39
CA VAL A 23 -13.08 -29.67 28.96
C VAL A 23 -13.18 -29.72 27.43
N VAL A 24 -12.83 -28.63 26.72
CA VAL A 24 -12.81 -28.62 25.25
C VAL A 24 -11.77 -29.59 24.71
N ASN A 25 -10.53 -29.55 25.22
CA ASN A 25 -9.49 -30.50 24.84
C ASN A 25 -9.87 -31.95 25.16
N TRP A 26 -10.52 -32.20 26.30
CA TRP A 26 -11.00 -33.53 26.66
C TRP A 26 -12.12 -34.02 25.73
N CYS A 27 -13.11 -33.17 25.41
CA CYS A 27 -14.16 -33.50 24.45
C CYS A 27 -13.59 -33.75 23.04
N GLU A 28 -12.61 -32.96 22.61
CA GLU A 28 -11.93 -33.16 21.33
C GLU A 28 -11.22 -34.52 21.29
N GLN A 29 -10.56 -34.92 22.38
CA GLN A 29 -9.92 -36.23 22.50
C GLN A 29 -10.93 -37.39 22.53
N VAL A 30 -12.05 -37.25 23.24
CA VAL A 30 -13.10 -38.30 23.29
C VAL A 30 -13.77 -38.48 21.92
N ILE A 31 -14.02 -37.38 21.21
CA ILE A 31 -14.56 -37.44 19.84
C ILE A 31 -13.53 -38.05 18.90
N ARG A 32 -12.24 -37.68 19.00
CA ARG A 32 -11.19 -38.21 18.12
C ARG A 32 -10.76 -39.63 18.43
N TRP A 33 -10.90 -40.10 19.67
CA TRP A 33 -10.44 -41.42 20.09
C TRP A 33 -10.96 -42.57 19.21
N PRO A 34 -12.28 -42.70 18.91
CA PRO A 34 -12.77 -43.76 18.03
C PRO A 34 -12.26 -43.62 16.60
N PHE A 35 -12.12 -42.39 16.08
CA PHE A 35 -11.54 -42.18 14.75
C PHE A 35 -10.03 -42.48 14.73
N SER A 36 -9.30 -42.25 15.82
CA SER A 36 -7.88 -42.61 15.92
C SER A 36 -7.66 -44.12 16.00
N LEU A 37 -8.61 -44.88 16.56
CA LEU A 37 -8.58 -46.33 16.53
C LEU A 37 -8.92 -46.91 15.15
N ILE A 38 -9.84 -46.29 14.42
CA ILE A 38 -10.30 -46.76 13.10
C ILE A 38 -9.40 -46.25 11.96
N PHE A 39 -8.89 -45.02 12.05
CA PHE A 39 -8.11 -44.34 11.01
C PHE A 39 -6.69 -43.95 11.43
N GLY A 40 -6.38 -43.93 12.73
CA GLY A 40 -5.10 -43.46 13.27
C GLY A 40 -4.05 -44.54 13.48
N ASN A 41 -4.37 -45.81 13.20
CA ASN A 41 -3.39 -46.91 13.18
C ASN A 41 -3.10 -47.38 11.74
N GLY A 42 -2.98 -46.43 10.81
CA GLY A 42 -2.57 -46.67 9.42
C GLY A 42 -1.08 -46.97 9.25
N GLY A 43 -0.45 -47.64 10.21
CA GLY A 43 0.98 -47.96 10.21
C GLY A 43 1.32 -49.44 10.07
N ASP A 44 0.44 -50.37 10.45
CA ASP A 44 0.74 -51.80 10.49
C ASP A 44 -0.24 -52.61 9.61
N GLY A 45 0.19 -52.96 8.39
CA GLY A 45 -0.46 -54.05 7.66
C GLY A 45 -0.53 -53.93 6.14
N ARG A 46 -0.02 -52.85 5.53
CA ARG A 46 0.22 -52.82 4.09
C ARG A 46 1.72 -52.68 3.87
N PRO A 47 2.37 -53.55 3.07
CA PRO A 47 3.75 -53.32 2.66
C PRO A 47 3.77 -51.97 1.98
N ASN A 48 4.40 -50.99 2.62
CA ASN A 48 4.58 -49.66 2.07
C ASN A 48 5.38 -49.87 0.77
N PRO A 49 4.85 -49.53 -0.43
CA PRO A 49 5.64 -49.66 -1.64
C PRO A 49 6.94 -48.88 -1.42
N GLU A 50 8.06 -49.50 -1.75
CA GLU A 50 9.38 -48.89 -1.61
C GLU A 50 9.45 -47.68 -2.56
N TYR A 51 8.97 -46.54 -2.09
CA TYR A 51 8.99 -45.29 -2.83
C TYR A 51 10.43 -44.80 -2.82
N LYS A 52 11.13 -45.09 -3.92
CA LYS A 52 12.39 -44.43 -4.26
C LYS A 52 11.99 -43.17 -5.02
N PRO A 53 12.05 -41.98 -4.40
CA PRO A 53 11.79 -40.76 -5.13
C PRO A 53 12.81 -40.66 -6.26
N ASP A 54 12.34 -40.63 -7.51
CA ASP A 54 13.19 -40.36 -8.68
C ASP A 54 13.82 -38.96 -8.62
N VAL A 55 13.23 -38.07 -7.81
CA VAL A 55 13.69 -36.70 -7.58
C VAL A 55 14.33 -36.58 -6.20
N SER A 56 15.56 -36.07 -6.18
CA SER A 56 16.26 -35.76 -4.93
C SER A 56 15.55 -34.64 -4.17
N SER A 57 15.59 -34.66 -2.84
CA SER A 57 14.99 -33.60 -2.01
C SER A 57 15.58 -32.21 -2.31
N SER A 58 16.82 -32.14 -2.76
CA SER A 58 17.45 -30.92 -3.27
C SER A 58 16.77 -30.37 -4.52
N GLN A 59 16.38 -31.24 -5.47
CA GLN A 59 15.68 -30.80 -6.69
C GLN A 59 14.30 -30.21 -6.37
N LEU A 60 13.59 -30.74 -5.36
CA LEU A 60 12.31 -30.18 -4.92
C LEU A 60 12.48 -28.81 -4.26
N LEU A 61 13.58 -28.60 -3.52
CA LEU A 61 13.90 -27.30 -2.93
C LEU A 61 14.27 -26.29 -4.01
N ASP A 62 15.10 -26.68 -4.98
CA ASP A 62 15.48 -25.84 -6.11
C ASP A 62 14.24 -25.42 -6.93
N GLU A 63 13.34 -26.37 -7.24
CA GLU A 63 12.10 -26.08 -7.97
C GLU A 63 11.17 -25.13 -7.19
N PHE A 64 11.12 -25.28 -5.85
CA PHE A 64 10.34 -24.39 -5.00
C PHE A 64 10.94 -22.98 -4.95
N GLU A 65 12.26 -22.86 -4.84
CA GLU A 65 12.95 -21.57 -4.86
C GLU A 65 12.79 -20.86 -6.20
N GLU A 66 12.90 -21.60 -7.32
CA GLU A 66 12.63 -21.07 -8.66
C GLU A 66 11.17 -20.62 -8.82
N ALA A 67 10.21 -21.42 -8.35
CA ALA A 67 8.80 -21.05 -8.42
C ALA A 67 8.51 -19.79 -7.60
N ARG A 68 9.14 -19.65 -6.43
CA ARG A 68 9.06 -18.45 -5.59
C ARG A 68 9.69 -17.24 -6.26
N ALA A 69 10.85 -17.39 -6.89
CA ALA A 69 11.50 -16.34 -7.65
C ALA A 69 10.65 -15.88 -8.85
N ARG A 70 10.04 -16.83 -9.57
CA ARG A 70 9.09 -16.55 -10.66
C ARG A 70 7.86 -15.79 -10.16
N GLN A 71 7.28 -16.17 -9.03
CA GLN A 71 6.14 -15.45 -8.44
C GLN A 71 6.51 -14.04 -7.98
N ALA A 72 7.71 -13.85 -7.42
CA ALA A 72 8.21 -12.51 -7.08
C ALA A 72 8.40 -11.63 -8.32
N ALA A 73 8.92 -12.21 -9.41
CA ALA A 73 9.09 -11.51 -10.70
C ALA A 73 7.74 -11.10 -11.34
N VAL A 74 6.66 -11.85 -11.11
CA VAL A 74 5.31 -11.48 -11.56
C VAL A 74 4.76 -10.29 -10.77
N HIS A 75 5.09 -10.18 -9.48
CA HIS A 75 4.66 -9.02 -8.68
C HIS A 75 5.42 -7.72 -8.99
N THR A 76 6.59 -7.80 -9.61
CA THR A 76 7.35 -6.63 -10.10
C THR A 76 6.89 -6.10 -11.46
N LEU A 77 5.89 -6.73 -12.09
CA LEU A 77 5.27 -6.17 -13.30
C LEU A 77 4.43 -4.95 -12.91
N ASP A 78 5.02 -3.77 -13.12
CA ASP A 78 4.40 -2.46 -12.91
C ASP A 78 3.31 -2.19 -13.96
N ARG A 79 2.20 -2.95 -13.88
CA ARG A 79 1.09 -2.94 -14.84
C ARG A 79 0.48 -1.56 -15.02
N ASP A 80 0.41 -0.79 -13.92
CA ASP A 80 -0.26 0.50 -13.88
C ASP A 80 0.75 1.67 -13.90
N GLY A 81 2.07 1.40 -13.93
CA GLY A 81 3.12 2.43 -13.94
C GLY A 81 3.39 3.08 -12.57
N VAL A 82 2.80 2.56 -11.49
CA VAL A 82 2.84 3.15 -10.14
C VAL A 82 4.26 3.12 -9.57
N ASP A 83 4.97 2.00 -9.73
CA ASP A 83 6.33 1.86 -9.21
C ASP A 83 7.31 2.74 -10.01
N THR A 84 7.07 2.90 -11.31
CA THR A 84 7.80 3.82 -12.18
C THR A 84 7.60 5.26 -11.74
N VAL A 85 6.35 5.69 -11.48
CA VAL A 85 6.07 7.05 -10.96
C VAL A 85 6.71 7.27 -9.59
N LEU A 86 6.64 6.29 -8.70
CA LEU A 86 7.26 6.37 -7.38
C LEU A 86 8.78 6.47 -7.47
N SER A 87 9.40 5.76 -8.41
CA SER A 87 10.84 5.79 -8.63
C SER A 87 11.28 7.11 -9.27
N TYR A 88 10.51 7.62 -10.23
CA TYR A 88 10.75 8.90 -10.90
C TYR A 88 10.66 10.09 -9.94
N THR A 89 9.65 10.11 -9.07
CA THR A 89 9.45 11.18 -8.07
C THR A 89 10.61 11.23 -7.06
N LYS A 90 11.16 10.07 -6.68
CA LYS A 90 12.31 9.96 -5.76
C LYS A 90 13.66 10.17 -6.44
N ALA A 91 13.73 10.06 -7.76
CA ALA A 91 14.97 10.26 -8.51
C ALA A 91 15.48 11.71 -8.38
N SER A 92 16.79 11.88 -8.41
CA SER A 92 17.41 13.21 -8.45
C SER A 92 17.12 13.91 -9.79
N LYS A 93 17.18 15.24 -9.82
CA LYS A 93 16.90 16.03 -11.01
C LYS A 93 17.74 15.63 -12.23
N SER A 94 19.01 15.24 -12.02
CA SER A 94 19.88 14.74 -13.09
C SER A 94 19.46 13.36 -13.60
N ALA A 95 19.00 12.47 -12.71
CA ALA A 95 18.56 11.13 -13.07
C ALA A 95 17.19 11.12 -13.77
N ARG A 96 16.31 12.09 -13.48
CA ARG A 96 14.98 12.23 -14.12
C ARG A 96 15.07 12.48 -15.62
N ALA A 97 16.09 13.21 -16.09
CA ALA A 97 16.24 13.53 -17.51
C ALA A 97 16.46 12.30 -18.41
N THR A 98 17.05 11.25 -17.85
CA THR A 98 17.33 9.98 -18.54
C THR A 98 16.42 8.85 -18.08
N PHE A 99 15.42 9.14 -17.24
CA PHE A 99 14.56 8.12 -16.65
C PHE A 99 13.53 7.65 -17.67
N ASP A 100 13.41 6.34 -17.85
CA ASP A 100 12.42 5.78 -18.77
C ASP A 100 11.01 5.82 -18.15
N LEU A 101 10.09 6.52 -18.81
CA LEU A 101 8.67 6.62 -18.46
C LEU A 101 7.78 5.80 -19.41
N GLY A 102 8.37 4.85 -20.14
CA GLY A 102 7.70 3.99 -21.13
C GLY A 102 6.50 3.23 -20.59
N SER A 103 6.57 2.75 -19.35
CA SER A 103 5.50 2.02 -18.64
C SER A 103 4.31 2.90 -18.23
N VAL A 104 4.49 4.23 -18.24
CA VAL A 104 3.49 5.20 -17.79
C VAL A 104 2.63 5.68 -18.97
N LYS A 105 1.32 5.86 -18.75
CA LYS A 105 0.37 6.42 -19.73
C LYS A 105 0.88 7.77 -20.28
N GLU A 106 0.64 8.03 -21.56
CA GLU A 106 1.16 9.22 -22.26
C GLU A 106 0.75 10.53 -21.59
N ASP A 107 -0.53 10.69 -21.23
CA ASP A 107 -1.04 11.87 -20.54
C ASP A 107 -0.43 12.08 -19.14
N LEU A 108 -0.13 10.99 -18.44
CA LEU A 108 0.51 11.06 -17.13
C LEU A 108 1.99 11.42 -17.29
N ARG A 109 2.64 10.95 -18.35
CA ARG A 109 4.04 11.25 -18.68
C ARG A 109 4.23 12.75 -18.93
N THR A 110 3.36 13.37 -19.73
CA THR A 110 3.42 14.83 -19.98
C THR A 110 3.21 15.61 -18.69
N THR A 111 2.25 15.17 -17.86
CA THR A 111 2.00 15.77 -16.55
C THR A 111 3.21 15.66 -15.61
N LEU A 112 3.87 14.50 -15.55
CA LEU A 112 5.06 14.31 -14.70
C LEU A 112 6.27 15.13 -15.15
N LEU A 113 6.42 15.35 -16.47
CA LEU A 113 7.50 16.16 -17.03
C LEU A 113 7.30 17.67 -16.81
N ASP A 114 6.05 18.12 -16.77
CA ASP A 114 5.71 19.53 -16.57
C ASP A 114 5.58 19.90 -15.06
N MET A 115 5.63 18.92 -14.15
CA MET A 115 5.55 19.17 -12.71
C MET A 115 6.84 19.81 -12.18
N SER A 116 6.67 20.68 -11.18
CA SER A 116 7.77 21.28 -10.45
C SER A 116 8.49 20.27 -9.55
N ASP A 117 9.75 20.57 -9.20
CA ASP A 117 10.53 19.72 -8.30
C ASP A 117 9.87 19.56 -6.92
N LEU A 118 9.12 20.57 -6.46
CA LEU A 118 8.39 20.55 -5.18
C LEU A 118 7.16 19.65 -5.25
N GLU A 119 6.43 19.66 -6.37
CA GLU A 119 5.31 18.74 -6.61
C GLU A 119 5.80 17.29 -6.67
N LEU A 120 6.91 17.04 -7.34
CA LEU A 120 7.51 15.71 -7.43
C LEU A 120 7.99 15.21 -6.06
N ASP A 121 8.57 16.07 -5.23
CA ASP A 121 8.97 15.72 -3.86
C ASP A 121 7.74 15.47 -2.95
N ALA A 122 6.70 16.29 -3.06
CA ALA A 122 5.44 16.09 -2.35
C ALA A 122 4.76 14.76 -2.75
N LEU A 123 4.76 14.42 -4.04
CA LEU A 123 4.24 13.15 -4.55
C LEU A 123 5.10 11.95 -4.12
N GLY A 124 6.43 12.10 -4.13
CA GLY A 124 7.37 11.06 -3.69
C GLY A 124 7.34 10.77 -2.18
N ARG A 125 6.97 11.77 -1.38
CA ARG A 125 6.70 11.64 0.06
C ARG A 125 5.31 11.10 0.36
N ALA A 126 4.40 11.14 -0.61
CA ALA A 126 3.06 10.61 -0.43
C ALA A 126 3.08 9.07 -0.33
N GLY A 127 2.09 8.51 0.37
CA GLY A 127 1.94 7.06 0.47
C GLY A 127 1.55 6.41 -0.86
N LEU A 128 1.84 5.11 -1.01
CA LEU A 128 1.52 4.34 -2.22
C LEU A 128 0.04 4.46 -2.66
N SER A 129 -0.88 4.59 -1.70
CA SER A 129 -2.29 4.79 -1.98
C SER A 129 -2.61 6.12 -2.68
N ALA A 130 -1.88 7.20 -2.35
CA ALA A 130 -2.02 8.49 -2.99
C ALA A 130 -1.44 8.48 -4.41
N VAL A 131 -0.29 7.82 -4.61
CA VAL A 131 0.31 7.65 -5.94
C VAL A 131 -0.60 6.82 -6.85
N ARG A 132 -1.21 5.74 -6.35
CA ARG A 132 -2.22 4.97 -7.11
C ARG A 132 -3.41 5.82 -7.52
N LYS A 133 -3.93 6.65 -6.62
CA LYS A 133 -5.03 7.58 -6.95
C LYS A 133 -4.62 8.61 -7.99
N PHE A 134 -3.39 9.11 -7.90
CA PHE A 134 -2.84 10.05 -8.89
C PHE A 134 -2.71 9.42 -10.28
N VAL A 135 -2.18 8.19 -10.37
CA VAL A 135 -2.09 7.42 -11.64
C VAL A 135 -3.48 7.15 -12.24
N ASP A 136 -4.48 6.91 -11.39
CA ASP A 136 -5.89 6.76 -11.78
C ASP A 136 -6.56 8.08 -12.19
N GLY A 137 -5.91 9.22 -11.97
CA GLY A 137 -6.50 10.55 -12.17
C GLY A 137 -7.62 10.90 -11.19
N LYS A 138 -7.61 10.27 -10.01
CA LYS A 138 -8.54 10.52 -8.89
C LYS A 138 -7.92 11.53 -7.93
N ASP A 139 -8.77 12.11 -7.07
CA ASP A 139 -8.29 12.96 -5.98
C ASP A 139 -7.35 12.18 -5.05
N HIS A 140 -6.08 12.56 -5.06
CA HIS A 140 -5.00 11.91 -4.33
C HIS A 140 -4.79 12.51 -2.94
N GLY A 141 -5.39 13.67 -2.62
CA GLY A 141 -5.29 14.31 -1.30
C GLY A 141 -3.87 14.77 -0.92
N VAL A 142 -2.96 14.89 -1.88
CA VAL A 142 -1.59 15.38 -1.66
C VAL A 142 -1.59 16.89 -1.85
N PHE A 143 -1.27 17.63 -0.80
CA PHE A 143 -1.24 19.09 -0.85
C PHE A 143 -0.10 19.59 -1.74
N GLY A 144 -0.40 20.56 -2.60
CA GLY A 144 0.57 21.17 -3.50
C GLY A 144 0.82 20.40 -4.79
N VAL A 145 0.31 19.16 -4.94
CA VAL A 145 0.38 18.40 -6.19
C VAL A 145 -0.88 18.64 -7.01
N ARG A 146 -0.71 19.00 -8.28
CA ARG A 146 -1.82 19.17 -9.22
C ARG A 146 -2.55 17.85 -9.50
N THR A 147 -3.87 17.93 -9.60
CA THR A 147 -4.72 16.77 -9.90
C THR A 147 -4.79 16.58 -11.41
N PHE A 148 -4.43 15.40 -11.89
CA PHE A 148 -4.59 15.00 -13.28
C PHE A 148 -6.00 14.41 -13.47
N SER A 149 -6.81 14.95 -14.38
CA SER A 149 -8.05 14.31 -14.86
C SER A 149 -7.84 13.83 -16.30
N PRO A 150 -7.98 12.53 -16.60
CA PRO A 150 -7.80 12.02 -17.96
C PRO A 150 -8.81 12.67 -18.91
N GLY A 151 -8.33 13.40 -19.92
CA GLY A 151 -9.17 14.02 -20.96
C GLY A 151 -9.65 15.46 -20.71
N GLU A 152 -9.27 16.11 -19.61
CA GLU A 152 -9.50 17.55 -19.42
C GLU A 152 -8.18 18.31 -19.62
N PRO A 153 -8.14 19.45 -20.34
CA PRO A 153 -6.95 20.28 -20.37
C PRO A 153 -6.58 20.69 -18.95
N VAL A 154 -5.36 20.33 -18.57
CA VAL A 154 -4.77 20.47 -17.23
C VAL A 154 -5.08 21.87 -16.67
N LYS A 155 -5.94 21.94 -15.66
CA LYS A 155 -6.07 23.15 -14.84
C LYS A 155 -4.79 23.29 -14.05
N ALA A 156 -3.87 24.10 -14.57
CA ALA A 156 -2.65 24.47 -13.89
C ALA A 156 -3.00 24.92 -12.46
N ALA A 157 -2.35 24.30 -11.47
CA ALA A 157 -2.39 24.81 -10.12
C ALA A 157 -1.90 26.27 -10.17
N LEU A 158 -2.66 27.17 -9.54
CA LEU A 158 -2.33 28.59 -9.47
C LEU A 158 -0.84 28.75 -9.12
N PRO A 159 -0.05 29.44 -9.95
CA PRO A 159 1.38 29.54 -9.74
C PRO A 159 1.64 30.16 -8.37
N GLU A 160 2.33 29.41 -7.49
CA GLU A 160 2.88 30.01 -6.28
C GLU A 160 3.86 31.12 -6.70
N PRO A 161 3.80 32.30 -6.05
CA PRO A 161 4.65 33.41 -6.44
C PRO A 161 6.12 33.07 -6.20
N LYS A 162 6.90 33.03 -7.30
CA LYS A 162 8.34 32.72 -7.35
C LYS A 162 9.22 33.75 -6.63
N GLU A 163 8.68 34.89 -6.23
CA GLU A 163 9.42 36.00 -5.64
C GLU A 163 9.01 36.24 -4.18
N PRO A 164 9.93 36.72 -3.32
CA PRO A 164 9.62 37.08 -1.95
C PRO A 164 8.67 38.29 -1.92
N MET A 165 7.37 38.02 -2.01
CA MET A 165 6.32 39.04 -1.92
C MET A 165 6.27 39.65 -0.52
N THR A 166 6.08 40.97 -0.51
CA THR A 166 5.75 41.74 0.69
C THR A 166 4.43 41.25 1.29
N VAL A 167 4.18 41.53 2.57
CA VAL A 167 2.99 41.04 3.29
C VAL A 167 1.69 41.51 2.61
N GLN A 168 1.70 42.71 2.01
CA GLN A 168 0.56 43.29 1.31
C GLN A 168 0.28 42.53 0.00
N GLU A 169 1.30 42.27 -0.81
CA GLU A 169 1.17 41.51 -2.06
C GLU A 169 0.66 40.09 -1.82
N ARG A 170 1.08 39.45 -0.72
CA ARG A 170 0.54 38.13 -0.33
C ARG A 170 -0.95 38.17 0.00
N MET A 171 -1.43 39.23 0.64
CA MET A 171 -2.87 39.38 0.90
C MET A 171 -3.63 39.56 -0.41
N PHE A 172 -3.14 40.41 -1.31
CA PHE A 172 -3.75 40.61 -2.63
C PHE A 172 -3.79 39.33 -3.46
N TRP A 173 -2.72 38.54 -3.44
CA TRP A 173 -2.67 37.25 -4.13
C TRP A 173 -3.72 36.27 -3.60
N ARG A 174 -3.86 36.16 -2.26
CA ARG A 174 -4.89 35.29 -1.66
C ARG A 174 -6.31 35.74 -2.02
N VAL A 175 -6.56 37.06 -2.08
CA VAL A 175 -7.86 37.61 -2.45
C VAL A 175 -8.16 37.30 -3.92
N ARG A 176 -7.20 37.50 -4.82
CA ARG A 176 -7.35 37.13 -6.25
C ARG A 176 -7.60 35.64 -6.45
N ALA A 177 -6.77 34.78 -5.85
CA ALA A 177 -6.92 33.33 -5.94
C ALA A 177 -8.30 32.85 -5.45
N ARG A 178 -8.85 33.50 -4.42
CA ARG A 178 -10.18 33.18 -3.89
C ARG A 178 -11.31 33.71 -4.77
N ALA A 179 -11.13 34.90 -5.35
CA ALA A 179 -12.10 35.53 -6.26
C ALA A 179 -12.24 34.73 -7.58
N GLU A 180 -11.12 34.32 -8.17
CA GLU A 180 -11.08 33.45 -9.36
C GLU A 180 -11.76 32.10 -9.11
N LYS A 181 -11.53 31.48 -7.93
CA LYS A 181 -12.21 30.24 -7.54
C LYS A 181 -13.72 30.39 -7.39
N SER A 182 -14.21 31.59 -7.07
CA SER A 182 -15.64 31.91 -6.94
C SER A 182 -16.29 32.49 -8.21
N GLY A 183 -15.54 32.69 -9.30
CA GLY A 183 -16.05 33.28 -10.54
C GLY A 183 -16.38 34.78 -10.44
N ALA A 184 -15.96 35.47 -9.38
CA ALA A 184 -16.18 36.89 -9.19
C ALA A 184 -14.95 37.69 -9.66
N GLN A 185 -15.10 38.56 -10.65
CA GLN A 185 -14.02 39.47 -11.07
C GLN A 185 -13.83 40.58 -10.04
N PHE A 186 -12.71 40.53 -9.32
CA PHE A 186 -12.31 41.59 -8.39
C PHE A 186 -11.70 42.77 -9.18
N LYS A 187 -12.40 43.92 -9.21
CA LYS A 187 -11.96 45.16 -9.85
C LYS A 187 -11.28 46.06 -8.82
N MET A 188 -10.03 46.46 -9.06
CA MET A 188 -9.30 47.37 -8.16
C MET A 188 -9.90 48.79 -8.24
N PRO A 189 -10.00 49.52 -7.11
CA PRO A 189 -10.10 50.97 -7.17
C PRO A 189 -8.75 51.53 -7.67
N MET A 190 -8.81 52.39 -8.68
CA MET A 190 -7.66 53.18 -9.18
C MET A 190 -7.27 54.24 -8.15
#